data_AF-A0A803QXJ1-F1
#
_entry.id   AF-A0A803QXJ1-F1
#
_cell.length_a   1.000
_cell.length_b   1.000
_cell.length_c   1.000
_cell.angle_alpha   90.00
_cell.angle_beta   90.00
_cell.angle_gamma   90.00
#
_symmetry.space_group_name_H-M   'P 1'
#
loop_
_entity.id
_entity.type
_entity.pdbx_description
1 polymer ?
#
loop_
_entity_poly.entity_id
_entity_poly.type
_entity_poly.pdbx_seq_one_letter_code
_entity_poly.pdbx_strand_id
1 'polypeptide(L)'
;MAEAKRSSRINELENELNGLEFLLRQLEQVQEGDIPSFLSETGYVSKQEIESALMKVTQSLRKTKGEPKGDQAEIEEKNDPLTSEKFPLIDIPDNMLTAEQLKEKRKQLFLKTTSEGRQRAKQKRHEEELERERRNQEDEVKRLENPELYVEQLQVKYKELCEKVEQRKRLKTNGGPTNGNNISGGVGRGERLSATQRERMRLLTTAAFDRGKGEDTFGAKDEDWQLYKLMSKDNDDEDEGPNEDESELARLSSRLQEVDPTFVPKLDVGTSQSTEVPRLRPLTKEDFQIVFGVERFRCPEILFRPNWIGIDQAGLDEMAGVSIRRLPSHHQELESRLTSSIFVTGGSCLFPGINERLEAGIRMIRPCGSPIKVVKALDPILDAWRGASAYAASSQFFTQTFSKMDYYEKGEDWLRGYELRYTL
;
A
#
# COMPACT_ATOMS: atom_id res chain seq x y z
N MET A 1 -1.59 6.89 -18.72
CA MET A 1 -0.63 6.51 -19.80
C MET A 1 -1.10 5.31 -20.62
N ALA A 2 -1.58 4.20 -20.01
CA ALA A 2 -2.05 3.03 -20.77
C ALA A 2 -3.29 3.32 -21.64
N GLU A 3 -4.23 4.10 -21.13
CA GLU A 3 -5.47 4.46 -21.84
C GLU A 3 -5.23 5.36 -23.07
N ALA A 4 -4.31 6.33 -22.94
CA ALA A 4 -3.88 7.18 -24.06
C ALA A 4 -3.14 6.40 -25.16
N LYS A 5 -2.36 5.38 -24.78
CA LYS A 5 -1.72 4.46 -25.76
C LYS A 5 -2.76 3.60 -26.46
N ARG A 6 -3.80 3.16 -25.74
CA ARG A 6 -4.92 2.39 -26.30
C ARG A 6 -5.74 3.22 -27.29
N SER A 7 -6.09 4.46 -26.95
CA SER A 7 -6.83 5.35 -27.86
C SER A 7 -6.03 5.69 -29.11
N SER A 8 -4.72 5.95 -28.99
CA SER A 8 -3.82 6.14 -30.15
C SER A 8 -3.85 4.93 -31.08
N ARG A 9 -3.75 3.73 -30.50
CA ARG A 9 -3.73 2.48 -31.28
C ARG A 9 -5.07 2.19 -31.96
N ILE A 10 -6.19 2.55 -31.32
CA ILE A 10 -7.52 2.44 -31.94
C ILE A 10 -7.62 3.38 -33.14
N ASN A 11 -7.21 4.64 -33.01
CA ASN A 11 -7.25 5.60 -34.11
C ASN A 11 -6.35 5.18 -35.29
N GLU A 12 -5.17 4.62 -35.02
CA GLU A 12 -4.30 4.05 -36.06
C GLU A 12 -5.01 2.94 -36.86
N LEU A 13 -5.60 1.98 -36.15
CA LEU A 13 -6.30 0.86 -36.77
C LEU A 13 -7.58 1.28 -37.53
N GLU A 14 -8.29 2.31 -37.05
CA GLU A 14 -9.44 2.88 -37.76
C GLU A 14 -9.03 3.57 -39.06
N ASN A 15 -7.90 4.31 -39.04
CA ASN A 15 -7.36 4.96 -40.24
C ASN A 15 -6.88 3.92 -41.27
N GLU A 16 -6.21 2.86 -40.81
CA GLU A 16 -5.79 1.74 -41.67
C GLU A 16 -7.01 1.04 -42.30
N LEU A 17 -8.06 0.80 -41.52
CA LEU A 17 -9.29 0.15 -41.99
C LEU A 17 -10.02 1.01 -43.05
N ASN A 18 -10.18 2.31 -42.79
CA ASN A 18 -10.77 3.24 -43.74
C ASN A 18 -9.95 3.33 -45.05
N GLY A 19 -8.61 3.29 -44.95
CA GLY A 19 -7.73 3.25 -46.11
C GLY A 19 -7.92 2.00 -46.97
N LEU A 20 -8.00 0.83 -46.34
CA LEU A 20 -8.23 -0.45 -47.04
C LEU A 20 -9.62 -0.52 -47.68
N GLU A 21 -10.66 -0.05 -47.00
CA GLU A 21 -12.02 0.05 -47.57
C GLU A 21 -12.06 1.00 -48.77
N PHE A 22 -11.34 2.12 -48.71
CA PHE A 22 -11.23 3.06 -49.80
C PHE A 22 -10.53 2.46 -51.01
N LEU A 23 -9.43 1.72 -50.80
CA LEU A 23 -8.72 1.00 -51.86
C LEU A 23 -9.61 -0.05 -52.54
N LEU A 24 -10.41 -0.79 -51.76
CA LEU A 24 -11.37 -1.76 -52.28
C LEU A 24 -12.45 -1.10 -53.15
N ARG A 25 -12.98 0.05 -52.71
CA ARG A 25 -13.96 0.83 -53.51
C ARG A 25 -13.37 1.40 -54.80
N GLN A 26 -12.12 1.84 -54.76
CA GLN A 26 -11.43 2.32 -55.97
C GLN A 26 -11.20 1.16 -56.95
N LEU A 27 -10.78 -0.01 -56.45
CA LEU A 27 -10.57 -1.19 -57.25
C LEU A 27 -11.85 -1.66 -57.98
N GLU A 28 -13.02 -1.47 -57.38
CA GLU A 28 -14.32 -1.78 -58.01
C GLU A 28 -14.68 -0.85 -59.19
N GLN A 29 -14.06 0.34 -59.27
CA GLN A 29 -14.32 1.33 -60.32
C GLN A 29 -13.32 1.25 -61.49
N VAL A 30 -12.22 0.50 -61.33
CA VAL A 30 -11.16 0.35 -62.33
C VAL A 30 -11.55 -0.73 -63.35
N GLN A 31 -11.34 -0.47 -64.64
CA GLN A 31 -11.57 -1.47 -65.69
C GLN A 31 -10.59 -2.64 -65.55
N GLU A 32 -11.01 -3.87 -65.86
CA GLU A 32 -10.22 -5.09 -65.63
C GLU A 32 -8.81 -5.06 -66.24
N GLY A 33 -8.60 -4.33 -67.34
CA GLY A 33 -7.30 -4.15 -67.98
C GLY A 33 -6.31 -3.28 -67.21
N ASP A 34 -6.79 -2.39 -66.34
CA ASP A 34 -6.01 -1.40 -65.60
C ASP A 34 -5.81 -1.78 -64.11
N ILE A 35 -6.36 -2.92 -63.67
CA ILE A 35 -6.19 -3.44 -62.30
C ILE A 35 -4.70 -3.67 -61.96
N PRO A 36 -3.86 -4.26 -62.84
CA PRO A 36 -2.45 -4.52 -62.50
C PRO A 36 -1.63 -3.24 -62.31
N SER A 37 -1.90 -2.16 -63.07
CA SER A 37 -1.22 -0.88 -62.91
C SER A 37 -1.64 -0.19 -61.61
N PHE A 38 -2.95 -0.18 -61.30
CA PHE A 38 -3.48 0.35 -60.03
C PHE A 38 -2.92 -0.38 -58.80
N LEU A 39 -2.84 -1.72 -58.85
CA LEU A 39 -2.28 -2.52 -57.76
C LEU A 39 -0.78 -2.26 -57.56
N SER A 40 -0.02 -2.00 -58.63
CA SER A 40 1.40 -1.66 -58.53
C SER A 40 1.67 -0.32 -57.82
N GLU A 41 0.75 0.64 -57.91
CA GLU A 41 0.85 1.94 -57.21
C GLU A 41 0.53 1.85 -55.72
N THR A 42 -0.30 0.88 -55.32
CA THR A 42 -0.78 0.71 -53.94
C THR A 42 0.07 -0.27 -53.12
N GLY A 43 0.97 -1.01 -53.76
CA GLY A 43 1.88 -1.97 -53.13
C GLY A 43 1.25 -3.33 -52.79
N TYR A 44 0.01 -3.58 -53.23
CA TYR A 44 -0.68 -4.87 -53.06
C TYR A 44 -0.61 -5.68 -54.36
N VAL A 45 -0.48 -7.00 -54.26
CA VAL A 45 -0.31 -7.88 -55.42
C VAL A 45 -1.65 -8.39 -55.95
N SER A 46 -2.70 -8.40 -55.12
CA SER A 46 -4.03 -8.86 -55.51
C SER A 46 -5.16 -8.25 -54.67
N LYS A 47 -6.38 -8.28 -55.21
CA LYS A 47 -7.61 -7.95 -54.47
C LYS A 47 -7.77 -8.78 -53.19
N GLN A 48 -7.45 -10.07 -53.25
CA GLN A 48 -7.54 -10.99 -52.12
C GLN A 48 -6.56 -10.61 -50.98
N GLU A 49 -5.42 -10.02 -51.32
CA GLU A 49 -4.45 -9.55 -50.32
C GLU A 49 -5.01 -8.35 -49.52
N ILE A 50 -5.66 -7.41 -50.21
CA ILE A 50 -6.35 -6.25 -49.60
C ILE A 50 -7.49 -6.72 -48.69
N GLU A 51 -8.32 -7.67 -49.15
CA GLU A 51 -9.40 -8.27 -48.35
C GLU A 51 -8.85 -9.01 -47.11
N SER A 52 -7.73 -9.73 -47.26
CA SER A 52 -7.09 -10.42 -46.13
C SER A 52 -6.49 -9.44 -45.10
N ALA A 53 -5.95 -8.32 -45.56
CA ALA A 53 -5.43 -7.26 -44.71
C ALA A 53 -6.57 -6.57 -43.95
N LEU A 54 -7.69 -6.30 -44.63
CA LEU A 54 -8.90 -5.73 -44.02
C LEU A 54 -9.42 -6.62 -42.90
N MET A 55 -9.49 -7.94 -43.12
CA MET A 55 -9.89 -8.91 -42.09
C MET A 55 -8.95 -8.92 -40.87
N LYS A 56 -7.63 -8.83 -41.09
CA LYS A 56 -6.62 -8.79 -40.01
C LYS A 56 -6.70 -7.50 -39.20
N VAL A 57 -6.85 -6.35 -39.86
CA VAL A 57 -6.99 -5.04 -39.21
C VAL A 57 -8.30 -4.98 -38.42
N THR A 58 -9.41 -5.45 -39.01
CA THR A 58 -10.72 -5.54 -38.32
C THR A 58 -10.66 -6.40 -37.06
N GLN A 59 -10.00 -7.57 -37.12
CA GLN A 59 -9.83 -8.42 -35.94
C GLN A 59 -8.94 -7.76 -34.86
N SER A 60 -7.91 -7.03 -35.28
CA SER A 60 -7.02 -6.31 -34.37
C SER A 60 -7.71 -5.10 -33.72
N LEU A 61 -8.57 -4.40 -34.47
CA LEU A 61 -9.42 -3.33 -33.97
C LEU A 61 -10.41 -3.84 -32.92
N ARG A 62 -11.10 -4.95 -33.19
CA ARG A 62 -12.02 -5.57 -32.22
C ARG A 62 -11.33 -5.97 -30.91
N LYS A 63 -10.14 -6.59 -31.01
CA LYS A 63 -9.32 -6.96 -29.84
C LYS A 63 -8.87 -5.76 -29.02
N THR A 64 -8.48 -4.66 -29.68
CA THR A 64 -8.03 -3.44 -29.01
C THR A 64 -9.20 -2.65 -28.40
N LYS A 65 -10.38 -2.67 -29.04
CA LYS A 65 -11.65 -2.11 -28.51
C LYS A 65 -12.28 -2.93 -27.39
N GLY A 66 -11.82 -4.16 -27.17
CA GLY A 66 -12.33 -5.03 -26.11
C GLY A 66 -13.72 -5.59 -26.41
N GLU A 67 -14.14 -5.56 -27.67
CA GLU A 67 -15.39 -6.16 -28.12
C GLU A 67 -15.25 -7.70 -28.07
N PRO A 68 -16.25 -8.42 -27.54
CA PRO A 68 -16.27 -9.88 -27.64
C PRO A 68 -16.25 -10.29 -29.12
N LYS A 69 -15.74 -11.50 -29.42
CA LYS A 69 -15.86 -12.07 -30.77
C LYS A 69 -17.34 -12.03 -31.17
N GLY A 70 -17.70 -11.16 -32.11
CA GLY A 70 -19.06 -11.08 -32.64
C GLY A 70 -19.47 -12.42 -33.27
N ASP A 71 -20.73 -12.79 -33.05
CA ASP A 71 -21.37 -14.06 -33.38
C ASP A 71 -21.25 -14.52 -34.86
N GLN A 72 -20.67 -13.73 -35.76
CA GLN A 72 -20.55 -14.07 -37.19
C GLN A 72 -19.47 -15.12 -37.49
N ALA A 73 -18.52 -15.38 -36.58
CA ALA A 73 -17.65 -16.56 -36.65
C ALA A 73 -18.20 -17.76 -35.85
N GLU A 74 -19.31 -17.58 -35.12
CA GLU A 74 -19.93 -18.63 -34.30
C GLU A 74 -21.23 -19.18 -34.92
N ILE A 75 -21.74 -18.59 -36.01
CA ILE A 75 -22.86 -19.17 -36.78
C ILE A 75 -22.42 -20.43 -37.56
N GLU A 76 -21.14 -20.59 -37.89
CA GLU A 76 -20.63 -21.85 -38.45
C GLU A 76 -20.43 -22.96 -37.39
N GLU A 77 -20.32 -22.64 -36.10
CA GLU A 77 -20.20 -23.66 -35.03
C GLU A 77 -21.55 -24.08 -34.43
N LYS A 78 -22.66 -23.39 -34.75
CA LYS A 78 -23.99 -23.67 -34.18
C LYS A 78 -24.90 -24.57 -35.01
N ASN A 79 -24.46 -25.04 -36.18
CA ASN A 79 -25.21 -25.96 -37.03
C ASN A 79 -24.44 -27.24 -37.38
N ASP A 80 -23.89 -27.93 -36.37
CA ASP A 80 -23.50 -29.33 -36.54
C ASP A 80 -24.35 -30.24 -35.62
N PRO A 81 -25.28 -31.04 -36.18
CA PRO A 81 -26.13 -31.96 -35.42
C PRO A 81 -25.40 -33.26 -35.03
N LEU A 82 -24.10 -33.20 -34.74
CA LEU A 82 -23.25 -34.37 -34.45
C LEU A 82 -22.34 -34.11 -33.24
N THR A 83 -22.94 -33.92 -32.06
CA THR A 83 -22.20 -33.89 -30.79
C THR A 83 -21.44 -35.20 -30.48
N SER A 84 -21.72 -36.28 -31.21
CA SER A 84 -21.02 -37.57 -31.12
C SER A 84 -19.65 -37.60 -31.78
N GLU A 85 -19.29 -36.64 -32.65
CA GLU A 85 -18.04 -36.70 -33.42
C GLU A 85 -16.87 -35.92 -32.80
N LYS A 86 -17.10 -35.06 -31.80
CA LYS A 86 -16.04 -34.18 -31.24
C LYS A 86 -15.03 -34.93 -30.33
N PHE A 87 -15.39 -36.11 -29.81
CA PHE A 87 -14.53 -36.94 -28.95
C PHE A 87 -14.79 -38.46 -29.11
N PRO A 88 -14.44 -39.06 -30.24
CA PRO A 88 -14.87 -40.42 -30.62
C PRO A 88 -14.35 -41.54 -29.71
N LEU A 89 -13.27 -41.32 -28.95
CA LEU A 89 -12.70 -42.34 -28.06
C LEU A 89 -13.34 -42.35 -26.66
N ILE A 90 -14.14 -41.35 -26.30
CA ILE A 90 -14.75 -41.25 -24.96
C ILE A 90 -15.81 -42.35 -24.75
N ASP A 91 -16.57 -42.68 -25.80
CA ASP A 91 -17.70 -43.61 -25.73
C ASP A 91 -17.30 -45.09 -25.92
N ILE A 92 -16.01 -45.38 -26.18
CA ILE A 92 -15.49 -46.74 -26.37
C ILE A 92 -14.98 -47.31 -25.02
N PRO A 93 -15.42 -48.50 -24.57
CA PRO A 93 -14.94 -49.11 -23.33
C PRO A 93 -13.42 -49.37 -23.31
N ASP A 94 -12.79 -49.19 -22.15
CA ASP A 94 -11.32 -49.25 -21.99
C ASP A 94 -10.70 -50.59 -22.41
N ASN A 95 -11.46 -51.68 -22.33
CA ASN A 95 -11.02 -53.03 -22.69
C ASN A 95 -10.82 -53.25 -24.19
N MET A 96 -11.26 -52.31 -25.03
CA MET A 96 -11.17 -52.37 -26.49
C MET A 96 -10.10 -51.42 -27.06
N LEU A 97 -9.33 -50.74 -26.21
CA LEU A 97 -8.41 -49.68 -26.60
C LEU A 97 -6.95 -50.09 -26.36
N THR A 98 -6.07 -49.79 -27.32
CA THR A 98 -4.62 -49.97 -27.16
C THR A 98 -4.06 -48.98 -26.13
N ALA A 99 -2.89 -49.26 -25.54
CA ALA A 99 -2.27 -48.39 -24.53
C ALA A 99 -2.05 -46.94 -25.00
N GLU A 100 -1.84 -46.71 -26.29
CA GLU A 100 -1.74 -45.38 -26.90
C GLU A 100 -3.12 -44.70 -27.03
N GLN A 101 -4.16 -45.47 -27.39
CA GLN A 101 -5.54 -44.98 -27.49
C GLN A 101 -6.14 -44.64 -26.12
N LEU A 102 -5.74 -45.34 -25.05
CA LEU A 102 -6.11 -45.00 -23.67
C LEU A 102 -5.50 -43.66 -23.24
N LYS A 103 -4.27 -43.33 -23.66
CA LYS A 103 -3.66 -42.01 -23.40
C LYS A 103 -4.41 -40.90 -24.16
N GLU A 104 -4.78 -41.15 -25.42
CA GLU A 104 -5.56 -40.18 -26.21
C GLU A 104 -6.98 -40.01 -25.67
N LYS A 105 -7.63 -41.09 -25.20
CA LYS A 105 -8.93 -41.02 -24.51
C LYS A 105 -8.89 -40.15 -23.26
N ARG A 106 -7.84 -40.29 -22.42
CA ARG A 106 -7.63 -39.43 -21.23
C ARG A 106 -7.48 -37.96 -21.61
N LYS A 107 -6.75 -37.67 -22.70
CA LYS A 107 -6.58 -36.33 -23.24
C LYS A 107 -7.91 -35.75 -23.77
N GLN A 108 -8.69 -36.53 -24.51
CA GLN A 108 -10.02 -36.14 -24.99
C GLN A 108 -10.99 -35.85 -23.83
N LEU A 109 -10.99 -36.71 -22.79
CA LEU A 109 -11.80 -36.51 -21.59
C LEU A 109 -11.39 -35.22 -20.84
N PHE A 110 -10.10 -34.92 -20.76
CA PHE A 110 -9.60 -33.68 -20.18
C PHE A 110 -10.04 -32.44 -20.98
N LEU A 111 -9.97 -32.50 -22.32
CA LEU A 111 -10.44 -31.41 -23.17
C LEU A 111 -11.95 -31.18 -23.00
N LYS A 112 -12.76 -32.25 -22.99
CA LYS A 112 -14.22 -32.18 -22.79
C LYS A 112 -14.59 -31.60 -21.42
N THR A 113 -13.98 -32.09 -20.35
CA THR A 113 -14.24 -31.58 -18.99
C THR A 113 -13.82 -30.13 -18.83
N THR A 114 -12.73 -29.70 -19.48
CA THR A 114 -12.27 -28.31 -19.47
C THR A 114 -13.20 -27.39 -20.28
N SER A 115 -13.67 -27.83 -21.45
CA SER A 115 -14.59 -27.04 -22.28
C SER A 115 -15.98 -26.94 -21.64
N GLU A 116 -16.51 -28.03 -21.10
CA GLU A 116 -17.78 -28.04 -20.35
C GLU A 116 -17.70 -27.17 -19.09
N GLY A 117 -16.57 -27.20 -18.37
CA GLY A 117 -16.34 -26.34 -17.22
C GLY A 117 -16.35 -24.85 -17.59
N ARG A 118 -15.70 -24.47 -18.70
CA ARG A 118 -15.73 -23.09 -19.22
C ARG A 118 -17.15 -22.68 -19.63
N GLN A 119 -17.91 -23.58 -20.25
CA GLN A 119 -19.26 -23.29 -20.71
C GLN A 119 -20.25 -23.13 -19.55
N ARG A 120 -20.16 -23.98 -18.53
CA ARG A 120 -20.92 -23.83 -17.27
C ARG A 120 -20.58 -22.54 -16.54
N ALA A 121 -19.30 -22.17 -16.48
CA ALA A 121 -18.89 -20.90 -15.88
C ALA A 121 -19.43 -19.68 -16.66
N LYS A 122 -19.46 -19.75 -18.00
CA LYS A 122 -20.06 -18.71 -18.85
C LYS A 122 -21.58 -18.61 -18.64
N GLN A 123 -22.28 -19.74 -18.56
CA GLN A 123 -23.72 -19.79 -18.28
C GLN A 123 -24.04 -19.22 -16.90
N LYS A 124 -23.29 -19.61 -15.86
CA LYS A 124 -23.49 -19.10 -14.50
C LYS A 124 -23.32 -17.58 -14.43
N ARG A 125 -22.29 -17.03 -15.09
CA ARG A 125 -22.09 -15.57 -15.15
C ARG A 125 -23.24 -14.84 -15.85
N HIS A 126 -23.75 -15.41 -16.93
CA HIS A 126 -24.88 -14.85 -17.66
C HIS A 126 -26.18 -14.89 -16.84
N GLU A 127 -26.40 -15.96 -16.07
CA GLU A 127 -27.53 -16.08 -15.15
C GLU A 127 -27.44 -15.08 -13.99
N GLU A 128 -26.25 -14.95 -13.37
CA GLU A 128 -25.99 -13.96 -12.32
C GLU A 128 -26.16 -12.51 -12.83
N GLU A 129 -25.80 -12.24 -14.09
CA GLU A 129 -26.00 -10.95 -14.75
C GLU A 129 -27.48 -10.63 -15.00
N LEU A 130 -28.24 -11.60 -15.54
CA LEU A 130 -29.69 -11.48 -15.70
C LEU A 130 -30.41 -11.24 -14.37
N GLU A 131 -30.00 -11.94 -13.31
CA GLU A 131 -30.58 -11.74 -11.98
C GLU A 131 -30.27 -10.34 -11.42
N ARG A 132 -29.05 -9.84 -11.67
CA ARG A 132 -28.65 -8.48 -11.28
C ARG A 132 -29.46 -7.43 -12.03
N GLU A 133 -29.68 -7.61 -13.33
CA GLU A 133 -30.53 -6.71 -14.13
C GLU A 133 -31.98 -6.71 -13.63
N ARG A 134 -32.54 -7.89 -13.33
CA ARG A 134 -33.90 -7.98 -12.77
C ARG A 134 -34.02 -7.23 -11.44
N ARG A 135 -33.04 -7.41 -10.53
CA ARG A 135 -33.00 -6.68 -9.25
C ARG A 135 -32.90 -5.16 -9.45
N ASN A 136 -32.10 -4.71 -10.42
CA ASN A 136 -31.99 -3.29 -10.73
C ASN A 136 -33.31 -2.72 -11.28
N GLN A 137 -34.01 -3.45 -12.14
CA GLN A 137 -35.32 -3.05 -12.66
C GLN A 137 -36.36 -2.96 -11.54
N GLU A 138 -36.42 -3.95 -10.64
CA GLU A 138 -37.30 -3.93 -9.46
C GLU A 138 -37.02 -2.71 -8.56
N ASP A 139 -35.76 -2.33 -8.41
CA ASP A 139 -35.34 -1.17 -7.62
C ASP A 139 -35.70 0.17 -8.31
N GLU A 140 -35.59 0.24 -9.63
CA GLU A 140 -36.02 1.41 -10.41
C GLU A 140 -37.54 1.60 -10.38
N VAL A 141 -38.32 0.51 -10.42
CA VAL A 141 -39.77 0.57 -10.26
C VAL A 141 -40.13 1.15 -8.88
N LYS A 142 -39.49 0.67 -7.80
CA LYS A 142 -39.71 1.21 -6.43
C LYS A 142 -39.37 2.69 -6.33
N ARG A 143 -38.30 3.14 -6.98
CA ARG A 143 -37.92 4.55 -7.05
C ARG A 143 -38.98 5.39 -7.76
N LEU A 144 -39.56 4.89 -8.85
CA LEU A 144 -40.59 5.59 -9.63
C LEU A 144 -41.95 5.62 -8.93
N GLU A 145 -42.30 4.55 -8.19
CA GLU A 145 -43.58 4.48 -7.46
C GLU A 145 -43.67 5.49 -6.32
N ASN A 146 -42.63 5.61 -5.48
CA ASN A 146 -42.60 6.56 -4.35
C ASN A 146 -41.17 7.02 -4.03
N PRO A 147 -40.72 8.17 -4.58
CA PRO A 147 -39.33 8.62 -4.45
C PRO A 147 -38.95 8.98 -3.01
N GLU A 148 -39.84 9.63 -2.25
CA GLU A 148 -39.54 10.02 -0.85
C GLU A 148 -39.35 8.80 0.06
N LEU A 149 -40.26 7.83 -0.04
CA LEU A 149 -40.21 6.58 0.72
C LEU A 149 -39.00 5.72 0.34
N TYR A 150 -38.62 5.72 -0.95
CA TYR A 150 -37.42 5.04 -1.43
C TYR A 150 -36.14 5.64 -0.85
N VAL A 151 -36.02 6.98 -0.81
CA VAL A 151 -34.87 7.66 -0.18
C VAL A 151 -34.80 7.37 1.31
N GLU A 152 -35.93 7.43 2.02
CA GLU A 152 -35.99 7.11 3.45
C GLU A 152 -35.52 5.66 3.71
N GLN A 153 -36.00 4.69 2.92
CA GLN A 153 -35.56 3.31 3.00
C GLN A 153 -34.07 3.12 2.71
N LEU A 154 -33.52 3.84 1.73
CA LEU A 154 -32.09 3.84 1.43
C LEU A 154 -31.26 4.42 2.59
N GLN A 155 -31.72 5.52 3.20
CA GLN A 155 -31.05 6.13 4.35
C GLN A 155 -31.06 5.21 5.58
N VAL A 156 -32.16 4.51 5.84
CA VAL A 156 -32.27 3.53 6.94
C VAL A 156 -31.29 2.37 6.69
N LYS A 157 -31.31 1.78 5.49
CA LYS A 157 -30.38 0.70 5.12
C LYS A 157 -28.91 1.13 5.23
N TYR A 158 -28.59 2.35 4.79
CA TYR A 158 -27.24 2.91 4.91
C TYR A 158 -26.81 3.05 6.37
N LYS A 159 -27.68 3.56 7.26
CA LYS A 159 -27.39 3.66 8.70
C LYS A 159 -27.15 2.29 9.34
N GLU A 160 -27.99 1.31 9.05
CA GLU A 160 -27.85 -0.05 9.58
C GLU A 160 -26.54 -0.71 9.12
N LEU A 161 -26.19 -0.57 7.83
CA LEU A 161 -24.94 -1.11 7.30
C LEU A 161 -23.71 -0.38 7.87
N CYS A 162 -23.77 0.95 8.03
CA CYS A 162 -22.71 1.71 8.69
C CYS A 162 -22.46 1.18 10.11
N GLU A 163 -23.52 0.97 10.90
CA GLU A 163 -23.39 0.46 12.27
C GLU A 163 -22.80 -0.95 12.30
N LYS A 164 -23.21 -1.84 11.38
CA LYS A 164 -22.64 -3.19 11.26
C LYS A 164 -21.15 -3.16 10.92
N VAL A 165 -20.75 -2.34 9.93
CA VAL A 165 -19.34 -2.18 9.53
C VAL A 165 -18.52 -1.60 10.69
N GLU A 166 -19.03 -0.59 11.39
CA GLU A 166 -18.36 -0.03 12.57
C GLU A 166 -18.22 -1.05 13.71
N GLN A 167 -19.27 -1.81 14.02
CA GLN A 167 -19.22 -2.85 15.05
C GLN A 167 -18.18 -3.92 14.70
N ARG A 168 -18.10 -4.32 13.42
CA ARG A 168 -17.11 -5.28 12.93
C ARG A 168 -15.68 -4.71 13.01
N LYS A 169 -15.49 -3.45 12.61
CA LYS A 169 -14.20 -2.74 12.79
C LYS A 169 -13.81 -2.68 14.27
N ARG A 170 -14.73 -2.36 15.18
CA ARG A 170 -14.49 -2.35 16.64
C ARG A 170 -14.14 -3.74 17.20
N LEU A 171 -14.78 -4.80 16.71
CA LEU A 171 -14.45 -6.18 17.10
C LEU A 171 -13.06 -6.58 16.60
N LYS A 172 -12.67 -6.15 15.39
CA LYS A 172 -11.31 -6.33 14.86
C LYS A 172 -10.27 -5.56 15.68
N THR A 173 -10.53 -4.30 16.05
CA THR A 173 -9.58 -3.48 16.83
C THR A 173 -9.48 -3.91 18.29
N ASN A 174 -10.57 -4.37 18.92
CA ASN A 174 -10.56 -4.84 20.31
C ASN A 174 -10.00 -6.26 20.48
N GLY A 175 -9.79 -6.99 19.39
CA GLY A 175 -9.23 -8.35 19.37
C GLY A 175 -7.70 -8.44 19.52
N GLY A 176 -6.98 -7.32 19.64
CA GLY A 176 -5.52 -7.32 19.79
C GLY A 176 -5.04 -6.65 21.07
N PRO A 177 -4.47 -7.37 22.06
CA PRO A 177 -3.60 -6.76 23.04
C PRO A 177 -2.19 -6.67 22.46
N THR A 178 -1.74 -5.41 22.29
CA THR A 178 -0.38 -4.89 22.55
C THR A 178 0.77 -5.89 22.79
N ASN A 179 1.88 -5.75 22.06
CA ASN A 179 3.09 -5.05 22.54
C ASN A 179 4.22 -5.16 21.50
N GLY A 180 4.92 -4.05 21.24
CA GLY A 180 6.12 -4.07 20.42
C GLY A 180 7.29 -4.69 21.18
N ASN A 181 7.93 -5.71 20.58
CA ASN A 181 9.39 -5.85 20.55
C ASN A 181 9.76 -6.97 19.56
N ASN A 182 10.59 -6.66 18.56
CA ASN A 182 11.20 -7.68 17.71
C ASN A 182 12.33 -8.40 18.48
N ILE A 183 12.38 -9.73 18.38
CA ILE A 183 13.56 -10.57 18.08
C ILE A 183 13.40 -12.00 18.64
N SER A 184 13.78 -12.96 17.78
CA SER A 184 14.18 -14.36 18.02
C SER A 184 13.10 -15.43 17.93
N GLY A 185 13.41 -16.40 17.07
CA GLY A 185 12.58 -17.54 16.75
C GLY A 185 12.34 -18.47 17.93
N GLY A 186 11.12 -18.98 17.97
CA GLY A 186 10.68 -20.04 18.87
C GLY A 186 9.51 -20.75 18.22
N VAL A 187 9.75 -21.97 17.77
CA VAL A 187 8.73 -22.88 17.26
C VAL A 187 7.67 -23.10 18.34
N GLY A 188 6.42 -22.86 17.97
CA GLY A 188 5.24 -23.41 18.64
C GLY A 188 4.66 -22.56 19.78
N ARG A 189 3.58 -21.82 19.48
CA ARG A 189 2.36 -21.78 20.32
C ARG A 189 1.22 -21.03 19.61
N GLY A 190 0.38 -21.80 18.93
CA GLY A 190 -1.07 -21.66 18.89
C GLY A 190 -1.69 -20.30 18.60
N GLU A 191 -1.60 -19.85 17.35
CA GLU A 191 -2.72 -19.11 16.76
C GLU A 191 -3.94 -20.04 16.75
N ARG A 192 -5.09 -19.55 17.21
CA ARG A 192 -6.34 -20.31 17.17
C ARG A 192 -6.84 -20.34 15.73
N LEU A 193 -6.28 -21.26 14.94
CA LEU A 193 -6.73 -21.57 13.57
C LEU A 193 -8.25 -21.76 13.55
N SER A 194 -8.91 -21.20 12.54
CA SER A 194 -10.35 -21.36 12.29
C SER A 194 -10.74 -22.85 12.24
N ALA A 195 -11.99 -23.20 12.55
CA ALA A 195 -12.46 -24.59 12.55
C ALA A 195 -12.19 -25.29 11.20
N THR A 196 -12.40 -24.56 10.11
CA THR A 196 -12.09 -24.99 8.73
C THR A 196 -10.58 -25.20 8.52
N GLN A 197 -9.75 -24.30 9.05
CA GLN A 197 -8.30 -24.37 8.96
C GLN A 197 -7.69 -25.51 9.80
N ARG A 198 -8.32 -25.87 10.93
CA ARG A 198 -7.97 -27.07 11.73
C ARG A 198 -8.34 -28.36 11.02
N GLU A 199 -9.52 -28.42 10.43
CA GLU A 199 -9.97 -29.59 9.67
C GLU A 199 -9.10 -29.81 8.43
N ARG A 200 -8.71 -28.72 7.76
CA ARG A 200 -7.71 -28.68 6.70
C ARG A 200 -6.35 -29.24 7.14
N MET A 201 -5.80 -28.75 8.26
CA MET A 201 -4.51 -29.22 8.77
C MET A 201 -4.58 -30.71 9.15
N ARG A 202 -5.70 -31.17 9.70
CA ARG A 202 -5.94 -32.59 10.00
C ARG A 202 -5.99 -33.44 8.74
N LEU A 203 -6.68 -33.02 7.68
CA LEU A 203 -6.76 -33.73 6.40
C LEU A 203 -5.40 -33.80 5.70
N LEU A 204 -4.63 -32.70 5.68
CA LEU A 204 -3.25 -32.67 5.18
C LEU A 204 -2.34 -33.63 5.95
N THR A 205 -2.43 -33.61 7.28
CA THR A 205 -1.64 -34.51 8.12
C THR A 205 -2.05 -35.97 7.89
N THR A 206 -3.33 -36.25 7.69
CA THR A 206 -3.80 -37.62 7.43
C THR A 206 -3.34 -38.10 6.06
N ALA A 207 -3.46 -37.27 5.01
CA ALA A 207 -2.99 -37.60 3.67
C ALA A 207 -1.46 -37.80 3.60
N ALA A 208 -0.69 -37.02 4.36
CA ALA A 208 0.77 -37.15 4.42
C ALA A 208 1.24 -38.40 5.19
N PHE A 209 0.47 -38.89 6.16
CA PHE A 209 0.90 -39.96 7.07
C PHE A 209 0.35 -41.36 6.75
N ASP A 210 -0.59 -41.51 5.83
CA ASP A 210 -1.37 -42.75 5.70
C ASP A 210 -0.65 -43.95 5.02
N ARG A 211 0.69 -43.98 4.95
CA ARG A 211 1.43 -45.14 4.39
C ARG A 211 2.72 -45.56 5.08
N GLY A 212 2.78 -45.44 6.41
CA GLY A 212 3.56 -46.36 7.27
C GLY A 212 5.09 -46.39 7.13
N LYS A 213 5.68 -45.55 6.27
CA LYS A 213 7.11 -45.24 6.25
C LYS A 213 7.16 -43.72 6.18
N GLY A 214 7.89 -43.06 7.06
CA GLY A 214 7.92 -41.60 7.20
C GLY A 214 8.52 -40.83 6.01
N GLU A 215 8.24 -41.25 4.79
CA GLU A 215 8.55 -40.59 3.54
C GLU A 215 7.26 -39.90 3.05
N ASP A 216 7.34 -38.58 2.89
CA ASP A 216 6.27 -37.78 2.34
C ASP A 216 6.01 -38.21 0.89
N THR A 217 4.82 -38.76 0.64
CA THR A 217 4.38 -39.22 -0.70
C THR A 217 3.28 -38.34 -1.27
N PHE A 218 3.00 -37.20 -0.62
CA PHE A 218 1.95 -36.28 -1.03
C PHE A 218 2.32 -35.59 -2.35
N GLY A 219 1.48 -35.75 -3.37
CA GLY A 219 1.70 -35.22 -4.73
C GLY A 219 2.16 -36.26 -5.75
N ALA A 220 2.40 -37.51 -5.34
CA ALA A 220 2.76 -38.60 -6.24
C ALA A 220 1.55 -39.18 -7.01
N LYS A 221 0.32 -38.87 -6.60
CA LYS A 221 -0.92 -39.28 -7.27
C LYS A 221 -1.78 -38.08 -7.65
N ASP A 222 -2.50 -38.20 -8.76
CA ASP A 222 -3.42 -37.17 -9.27
C ASP A 222 -4.57 -36.83 -8.29
N GLU A 223 -4.87 -37.72 -7.34
CA GLU A 223 -5.87 -37.52 -6.27
C GLU A 223 -5.44 -36.44 -5.26
N ASP A 224 -4.14 -36.33 -4.97
CA ASP A 224 -3.60 -35.35 -4.01
C ASP A 224 -3.75 -33.90 -4.53
N TRP A 225 -3.76 -33.75 -5.86
CA TRP A 225 -3.99 -32.48 -6.54
C TRP A 225 -5.45 -32.03 -6.48
N GLN A 226 -6.39 -32.98 -6.39
CA GLN A 226 -7.82 -32.66 -6.20
C GLN A 226 -8.07 -32.11 -4.78
N LEU A 227 -7.38 -32.66 -3.78
CA LEU A 227 -7.37 -32.14 -2.41
C LEU A 227 -6.82 -30.70 -2.37
N TYR A 228 -5.74 -30.40 -3.09
CA TYR A 228 -5.23 -29.03 -3.20
C TYR A 228 -6.25 -28.06 -3.80
N LYS A 229 -6.95 -28.47 -4.86
CA LYS A 229 -7.91 -27.63 -5.59
C LYS A 229 -9.20 -27.37 -4.81
N LEU A 230 -9.62 -28.35 -3.99
CA LEU A 230 -10.73 -28.18 -3.06
C LEU A 230 -10.33 -27.24 -1.90
N MET A 231 -9.05 -27.27 -1.48
CA MET A 231 -8.52 -26.44 -0.39
C MET A 231 -8.10 -25.02 -0.81
N SER A 232 -7.79 -24.76 -2.07
CA SER A 232 -7.43 -23.42 -2.56
C SER A 232 -8.64 -22.56 -2.92
N LYS A 233 -9.82 -23.17 -3.08
CA LYS A 233 -11.04 -22.44 -3.44
C LYS A 233 -11.59 -21.59 -2.29
N ASP A 234 -11.35 -21.97 -1.04
CA ASP A 234 -11.84 -21.24 0.14
C ASP A 234 -10.79 -20.26 0.72
N ASN A 235 -9.59 -20.19 0.14
CA ASN A 235 -8.52 -19.30 0.58
C ASN A 235 -8.50 -17.95 -0.15
N ASP A 236 -9.11 -17.85 -1.33
CA ASP A 236 -9.12 -16.61 -2.12
C ASP A 236 -10.37 -15.74 -1.87
N ASP A 237 -11.39 -16.25 -1.16
CA ASP A 237 -12.70 -15.56 -1.05
C ASP A 237 -13.01 -14.98 0.36
N GLU A 238 -12.28 -15.32 1.44
CA GLU A 238 -12.67 -14.88 2.80
C GLU A 238 -11.85 -13.75 3.45
N ASP A 239 -10.65 -13.37 2.97
CA ASP A 239 -9.81 -12.39 3.72
C ASP A 239 -9.09 -11.28 2.92
N GLU A 240 -9.27 -11.16 1.59
CA GLU A 240 -8.70 -10.02 0.82
C GLU A 240 -9.71 -9.25 -0.07
N GLY A 241 -11.00 -9.58 -0.02
CA GLY A 241 -12.05 -8.79 -0.66
C GLY A 241 -12.62 -7.71 0.26
N PRO A 242 -13.08 -6.55 -0.26
CA PRO A 242 -13.96 -5.68 0.52
C PRO A 242 -15.15 -6.53 0.97
N ASN A 243 -15.30 -6.66 2.29
CA ASN A 243 -16.37 -7.44 2.91
C ASN A 243 -17.71 -7.09 2.25
N GLU A 244 -18.61 -8.07 2.06
CA GLU A 244 -19.86 -7.87 1.33
C GLU A 244 -20.64 -6.63 1.84
N ASP A 245 -20.65 -6.44 3.17
CA ASP A 245 -21.23 -5.26 3.83
C ASP A 245 -20.57 -3.92 3.41
N GLU A 246 -19.24 -3.89 3.23
CA GLU A 246 -18.51 -2.68 2.81
C GLU A 246 -18.77 -2.36 1.33
N SER A 247 -18.84 -3.39 0.49
CA SER A 247 -19.21 -3.28 -0.93
C SER A 247 -20.66 -2.79 -1.10
N GLU A 248 -21.59 -3.32 -0.30
CA GLU A 248 -22.97 -2.85 -0.27
C GLU A 248 -23.10 -1.41 0.25
N LEU A 249 -22.33 -1.04 1.28
CA LEU A 249 -22.29 0.32 1.80
C LEU A 249 -21.80 1.33 0.76
N ALA A 250 -20.76 0.97 -0.01
CA ALA A 250 -20.27 1.79 -1.12
C ALA A 250 -21.34 1.95 -2.22
N ARG A 251 -22.05 0.87 -2.57
CA ARG A 251 -23.14 0.89 -3.55
C ARG A 251 -24.30 1.79 -3.09
N LEU A 252 -24.74 1.66 -1.85
CA LEU A 252 -25.80 2.49 -1.27
C LEU A 252 -25.39 3.95 -1.17
N SER A 253 -24.14 4.23 -0.81
CA SER A 253 -23.60 5.59 -0.77
C SER A 253 -23.63 6.26 -2.15
N SER A 254 -23.18 5.57 -3.20
CA SER A 254 -23.25 6.08 -4.58
C SER A 254 -24.69 6.35 -4.99
N ARG A 255 -25.61 5.41 -4.67
CA ARG A 255 -27.02 5.54 -5.01
C ARG A 255 -27.72 6.69 -4.27
N LEU A 256 -27.39 6.90 -2.99
CA LEU A 256 -27.91 8.03 -2.22
C LEU A 256 -27.41 9.37 -2.77
N GLN A 257 -26.16 9.45 -3.21
CA GLN A 257 -25.58 10.66 -3.81
C GLN A 257 -26.21 11.01 -5.17
N GLU A 258 -26.63 10.01 -5.95
CA GLU A 258 -27.37 10.21 -7.21
C GLU A 258 -28.76 10.81 -6.98
N VAL A 259 -29.45 10.37 -5.92
CA VAL A 259 -30.84 10.75 -5.65
C VAL A 259 -30.93 12.01 -4.78
N ASP A 260 -30.01 12.18 -3.83
CA ASP A 260 -29.90 13.33 -2.94
C ASP A 260 -28.50 13.96 -3.06
N PRO A 261 -28.35 15.05 -3.84
CA PRO A 261 -27.07 15.73 -3.98
C PRO A 261 -26.61 16.45 -2.69
N THR A 262 -27.45 16.56 -1.67
CA THR A 262 -27.06 17.08 -0.34
C THR A 262 -26.53 16.00 0.59
N PHE A 263 -26.63 14.73 0.22
CA PHE A 263 -26.08 13.61 0.98
C PHE A 263 -24.55 13.65 0.99
N VAL A 264 -23.99 13.70 2.20
CA VAL A 264 -22.54 13.58 2.42
C VAL A 264 -22.30 12.24 3.13
N PRO A 265 -21.61 11.27 2.48
CA PRO A 265 -21.22 10.04 3.13
C PRO A 265 -20.43 10.33 4.41
N LYS A 266 -20.63 9.55 5.46
CA LYS A 266 -19.77 9.63 6.64
C LYS A 266 -18.36 9.19 6.23
N LEU A 267 -17.48 10.15 5.96
CA LEU A 267 -16.05 9.86 5.82
C LEU A 267 -15.53 9.34 7.15
N ASP A 268 -14.88 8.17 7.12
CA ASP A 268 -14.11 7.65 8.23
C ASP A 268 -13.10 8.73 8.66
N VAL A 269 -13.27 9.32 9.84
CA VAL A 269 -12.29 10.23 10.49
C VAL A 269 -11.07 9.43 11.00
N GLY A 270 -10.79 8.27 10.41
CA GLY A 270 -9.75 7.35 10.83
C GLY A 270 -9.15 6.62 9.65
N THR A 271 -8.14 7.24 9.05
CA THR A 271 -7.04 6.55 8.36
C THR A 271 -7.40 5.78 7.09
N SER A 272 -7.77 6.50 6.03
CA SER A 272 -7.50 6.10 4.65
C SER A 272 -7.70 7.30 3.74
N GLN A 273 -6.65 8.12 3.60
CA GLN A 273 -6.54 8.98 2.41
C GLN A 273 -6.46 8.03 1.21
N SER A 274 -7.60 7.80 0.56
CA SER A 274 -7.61 7.38 -0.83
C SER A 274 -6.76 8.38 -1.59
N THR A 275 -5.68 7.90 -2.21
CA THR A 275 -4.88 8.63 -3.18
C THR A 275 -5.72 8.95 -4.41
N GLU A 276 -6.71 9.82 -4.26
CA GLU A 276 -7.32 10.51 -5.40
C GLU A 276 -6.35 11.63 -5.82
N VAL A 277 -5.99 11.61 -7.09
CA VAL A 277 -5.22 12.66 -7.75
C VAL A 277 -5.84 14.02 -7.39
N PRO A 278 -5.06 15.03 -6.95
CA PRO A 278 -5.64 16.29 -6.50
C PRO A 278 -6.47 16.91 -7.62
N ARG A 279 -7.80 16.90 -7.46
CA ARG A 279 -8.67 17.74 -8.29
C ARG A 279 -8.23 19.17 -8.02
N LEU A 280 -7.95 19.92 -9.09
CA LEU A 280 -7.62 21.35 -9.05
C LEU A 280 -8.82 22.12 -8.48
N ARG A 281 -8.93 22.14 -7.15
CA ARG A 281 -9.83 23.01 -6.41
C ARG A 281 -9.10 24.32 -6.10
N PRO A 282 -9.77 25.48 -6.14
CA PRO A 282 -9.20 26.71 -5.63
C PRO A 282 -8.73 26.51 -4.19
N LEU A 283 -7.49 26.91 -3.88
CA LEU A 283 -6.97 26.80 -2.52
C LEU A 283 -7.80 27.68 -1.58
N THR A 284 -8.18 27.07 -0.47
CA THR A 284 -8.94 27.68 0.61
C THR A 284 -7.99 28.09 1.74
N LYS A 285 -8.50 28.88 2.70
CA LYS A 285 -7.73 29.27 3.90
C LYS A 285 -7.20 28.06 4.69
N GLU A 286 -7.90 26.92 4.63
CA GLU A 286 -7.52 25.69 5.32
C GLU A 286 -6.26 25.07 4.71
N ASP A 287 -6.05 25.20 3.41
CA ASP A 287 -4.88 24.65 2.72
C ASP A 287 -3.58 25.39 3.10
N PHE A 288 -3.67 26.56 3.72
CA PHE A 288 -2.54 27.34 4.25
C PHE A 288 -2.35 27.16 5.76
N GLN A 289 -3.00 26.18 6.39
CA GLN A 289 -2.83 25.88 7.81
C GLN A 289 -1.81 24.75 8.00
N ILE A 290 -0.84 24.98 8.88
CA ILE A 290 0.10 23.96 9.35
C ILE A 290 -0.33 23.56 10.75
N VAL A 291 -0.81 22.32 10.91
CA VAL A 291 -1.18 21.77 12.20
C VAL A 291 0.05 21.12 12.83
N PHE A 292 0.46 21.61 13.99
CA PHE A 292 1.56 21.02 14.76
C PHE A 292 1.00 20.10 15.85
N GLY A 293 1.34 18.82 15.78
CA GLY A 293 1.02 17.80 16.77
C GLY A 293 2.27 17.39 17.53
N VAL A 294 2.81 16.23 17.15
CA VAL A 294 3.94 15.58 17.84
C VAL A 294 5.27 16.29 17.63
N GLU A 295 5.38 17.08 16.58
CA GLU A 295 6.59 17.80 16.17
C GLU A 295 7.04 18.76 17.28
N ARG A 296 6.09 19.34 18.01
CA ARG A 296 6.33 20.33 19.07
C ARG A 296 7.25 19.83 20.17
N PHE A 297 7.15 18.55 20.52
CA PHE A 297 7.99 17.92 21.55
C PHE A 297 9.05 16.99 20.95
N ARG A 298 8.84 16.48 19.73
CA ARG A 298 9.82 15.62 19.06
C ARG A 298 11.06 16.40 18.61
N CYS A 299 10.89 17.63 18.13
CA CYS A 299 12.00 18.47 17.69
C CYS A 299 13.01 18.79 18.82
N PRO A 300 12.61 19.30 20.01
CA PRO A 300 13.56 19.59 21.08
C PRO A 300 14.17 18.32 21.72
N GLU A 301 13.49 17.17 21.66
CA GLU A 301 14.01 15.91 22.23
C GLU A 301 15.27 15.41 21.49
N ILE A 302 15.55 15.90 20.28
CA ILE A 302 16.77 15.60 19.53
C ILE A 302 18.04 15.98 20.33
N LEU A 303 17.96 16.97 21.23
CA LEU A 303 19.08 17.35 22.12
C LEU A 303 19.45 16.24 23.11
N PHE A 304 18.50 15.38 23.47
CA PHE A 304 18.69 14.24 24.37
C PHE A 304 18.75 12.91 23.60
N ARG A 305 18.15 12.84 22.42
CA ARG A 305 18.06 11.66 21.55
C ARG A 305 18.45 12.01 20.10
N PRO A 306 19.74 12.30 19.84
CA PRO A 306 20.22 12.64 18.50
C PRO A 306 20.05 11.49 17.49
N ASN A 307 20.00 10.24 17.96
CA ASN A 307 19.79 9.06 17.10
C ASN A 307 18.48 9.10 16.31
N TRP A 308 17.48 9.89 16.73
CA TRP A 308 16.20 10.04 16.00
C TRP A 308 16.37 10.67 14.62
N ILE A 309 17.45 11.40 14.39
CA ILE A 309 17.81 11.99 13.09
C ILE A 309 19.03 11.28 12.47
N GLY A 310 19.42 10.11 12.98
CA GLY A 310 20.56 9.34 12.48
C GLY A 310 21.93 9.88 12.89
N ILE A 311 22.00 10.78 13.87
CA ILE A 311 23.27 11.25 14.44
C ILE A 311 23.66 10.33 15.59
N ASP A 312 24.77 9.61 15.44
CA ASP A 312 25.34 8.72 16.46
C ASP A 312 26.22 9.51 17.44
N GLN A 313 25.57 10.28 18.32
CA GLN A 313 26.21 11.05 19.38
C GLN A 313 25.47 10.84 20.70
N ALA A 314 26.13 11.09 21.83
CA ALA A 314 25.46 11.06 23.12
C ALA A 314 24.55 12.28 23.29
N GLY A 315 23.41 12.07 23.95
CA GLY A 315 22.51 13.17 24.33
C GLY A 315 23.12 14.08 25.39
N LEU A 316 22.51 15.25 25.61
CA LEU A 316 22.98 16.24 26.58
C LEU A 316 23.07 15.68 28.02
N ASP A 317 22.07 14.92 28.45
CA ASP A 317 22.01 14.29 29.77
C ASP A 317 23.08 13.20 29.95
N GLU A 318 23.25 12.36 28.93
CA GLU A 318 24.31 11.34 28.91
C GLU A 318 25.70 11.98 28.95
N MET A 319 25.95 12.98 28.11
CA MET A 319 27.23 13.67 28.03
C MET A 319 27.58 14.39 29.35
N ALA A 320 26.59 15.00 30.01
CA ALA A 320 26.77 15.57 31.34
C ALA A 320 27.20 14.50 32.35
N GLY A 321 26.54 13.33 32.34
CA GLY A 321 26.91 12.19 33.17
C GLY A 321 28.32 11.66 32.88
N VAL A 322 28.69 11.51 31.61
CA VAL A 322 30.04 11.08 31.18
C VAL A 322 31.10 12.08 31.64
N SER A 323 30.85 13.37 31.46
CA SER A 323 31.78 14.43 31.85
C SER A 323 32.06 14.43 33.34
N ILE A 324 31.02 14.27 34.17
CA ILE A 324 31.15 14.15 35.63
C ILE A 324 31.97 12.91 36.00
N ARG A 325 31.72 11.75 35.36
CA ARG A 325 32.47 10.50 35.63
C ARG A 325 33.94 10.56 35.23
N ARG A 326 34.30 11.39 34.24
CA ARG A 326 35.68 11.54 33.78
C ARG A 326 36.54 12.42 34.68
N LEU A 327 35.94 13.15 35.60
CA LEU A 327 36.69 13.93 36.58
C LEU A 327 37.43 12.98 37.54
N PRO A 328 38.66 13.33 37.98
CA PRO A 328 39.46 12.46 38.81
C PRO A 328 38.73 12.11 40.12
N SER A 329 38.58 10.81 40.37
CA SER A 329 37.82 10.19 41.46
C SER A 329 38.39 10.43 42.86
N HIS A 330 39.42 11.26 43.00
CA HIS A 330 40.09 11.52 44.28
C HIS A 330 39.31 12.48 45.19
N HIS A 331 38.21 13.09 44.70
CA HIS A 331 37.41 14.08 45.43
C HIS A 331 35.91 13.83 45.23
N GLN A 332 35.35 12.84 45.92
CA GLN A 332 33.89 12.60 45.95
C GLN A 332 33.10 13.85 46.39
N GLU A 333 33.73 14.73 47.17
CA GLU A 333 33.20 16.05 47.54
C GLU A 333 33.09 17.00 46.34
N LEU A 334 34.04 16.98 45.40
CA LEU A 334 34.01 17.82 44.20
C LEU A 334 32.86 17.42 43.29
N GLU A 335 32.65 16.12 43.12
CA GLU A 335 31.55 15.56 42.34
C GLU A 335 30.19 15.98 42.90
N SER A 336 30.01 15.89 44.23
CA SER A 336 28.80 16.34 44.92
C SER A 336 28.59 17.86 44.78
N ARG A 337 29.66 18.66 44.86
CA ARG A 337 29.60 20.12 44.66
C ARG A 337 29.20 20.50 43.24
N LEU A 338 29.70 19.79 42.23
CA LEU A 338 29.37 20.05 40.83
C LEU A 338 27.91 19.71 40.53
N THR A 339 27.40 18.58 41.03
CA THR A 339 25.99 18.23 40.84
C THR A 339 25.03 19.11 41.64
N SER A 340 25.51 19.70 42.75
CA SER A 340 24.76 20.65 43.56
C SER A 340 24.47 21.98 42.87
N SER A 341 25.12 22.28 41.74
CA SER A 341 24.87 23.49 40.97
C SER A 341 25.21 23.31 39.50
N ILE A 342 24.26 22.80 38.72
CA ILE A 342 24.36 22.71 37.26
C ILE A 342 23.70 23.95 36.66
N PHE A 343 24.51 24.87 36.13
CA PHE A 343 24.02 26.09 35.50
C PHE A 343 23.79 25.87 34.00
N VAL A 344 22.59 26.21 33.52
CA VAL A 344 22.21 26.05 32.11
C VAL A 344 21.97 27.42 31.47
N THR A 345 22.63 27.66 30.34
CA THR A 345 22.61 28.92 29.59
C THR A 345 22.56 28.68 28.08
N GLY A 346 22.15 29.70 27.32
CA GLY A 346 21.96 29.65 25.86
C GLY A 346 20.48 29.61 25.45
N GLY A 347 20.24 29.84 24.14
CA GLY A 347 18.87 29.97 23.60
C GLY A 347 18.03 28.70 23.75
N SER A 348 18.62 27.51 23.60
CA SER A 348 17.92 26.22 23.74
C SER A 348 17.41 25.96 25.16
N CYS A 349 17.88 26.70 26.17
CA CYS A 349 17.40 26.59 27.55
C CYS A 349 16.02 27.24 27.75
N LEU A 350 15.50 27.93 26.73
CA LEU A 350 14.16 28.51 26.76
C LEU A 350 13.06 27.49 26.46
N PHE A 351 13.41 26.27 26.03
CA PHE A 351 12.41 25.22 25.87
C PHE A 351 11.74 24.92 27.23
N PRO A 352 10.39 24.93 27.29
CA PRO A 352 9.66 24.59 28.51
C PRO A 352 10.00 23.15 28.95
N GLY A 353 10.26 22.94 30.24
CA GLY A 353 10.55 21.61 30.80
C GLY A 353 12.00 21.14 30.65
N ILE A 354 12.91 21.97 30.11
CA ILE A 354 14.31 21.56 29.87
C ILE A 354 15.08 21.26 31.16
N ASN A 355 14.81 22.01 32.22
CA ASN A 355 15.47 21.84 33.52
C ASN A 355 15.09 20.49 34.12
N GLU A 356 13.80 20.19 34.13
CA GLU A 356 13.21 18.95 34.65
C GLU A 356 13.68 17.75 33.83
N ARG A 357 13.69 17.88 32.49
CA ARG A 357 14.16 16.82 31.58
C ARG A 357 15.65 16.51 31.75
N LEU A 358 16.48 17.54 31.92
CA LEU A 358 17.93 17.39 32.15
C LEU A 358 18.20 16.80 33.54
N GLU A 359 17.51 17.29 34.57
CA GLU A 359 17.62 16.77 35.93
C GLU A 359 17.23 15.29 35.99
N ALA A 360 16.13 14.91 35.35
CA ALA A 360 15.68 13.52 35.28
C ALA A 360 16.72 12.62 34.59
N GLY A 361 17.26 13.07 33.44
CA GLY A 361 18.28 12.32 32.69
C GLY A 361 19.56 12.12 33.50
N ILE A 362 20.06 13.18 34.15
CA ILE A 362 21.24 13.08 35.02
C ILE A 362 20.93 12.18 36.22
N ARG A 363 19.77 12.32 36.86
CA ARG A 363 19.38 11.50 38.02
C ARG A 363 19.36 10.01 37.71
N MET A 364 18.94 9.59 36.52
CA MET A 364 18.97 8.19 36.09
C MET A 364 20.38 7.60 36.02
N ILE A 365 21.39 8.45 35.81
CA ILE A 365 22.79 8.06 35.65
C ILE A 365 23.54 8.08 37.00
N ARG A 366 23.01 8.78 38.00
CA ARG A 366 23.67 9.07 39.27
C ARG A 366 23.28 8.08 40.38
N PRO A 367 24.15 7.85 41.37
CA PRO A 367 23.78 7.11 42.57
C PRO A 367 22.58 7.74 43.28
N CYS A 368 21.71 6.88 43.82
CA CYS A 368 20.52 7.31 44.57
C CYS A 368 20.92 8.24 45.73
N GLY A 369 20.16 9.32 45.92
CA GLY A 369 20.42 10.31 46.98
C GLY A 369 21.45 11.39 46.62
N SER A 370 22.03 11.38 45.42
CA SER A 370 22.91 12.47 44.97
C SER A 370 22.16 13.80 44.89
N PRO A 371 22.68 14.90 45.47
CA PRO A 371 22.08 16.22 45.32
C PRO A 371 22.28 16.69 43.87
N ILE A 372 21.17 16.97 43.18
CA ILE A 372 21.16 17.51 41.82
C ILE A 372 20.31 18.77 41.85
N LYS A 373 20.91 19.90 41.46
CA LYS A 373 20.19 21.17 41.33
C LYS A 373 20.54 21.79 39.99
N VAL A 374 19.54 21.85 39.10
CA VAL A 374 19.67 22.49 37.80
C VAL A 374 19.14 23.92 37.92
N VAL A 375 20.00 24.90 37.67
CA VAL A 375 19.68 26.34 37.72
C VAL A 375 19.75 26.89 36.31
N LYS A 376 18.69 27.55 35.87
CA LYS A 376 18.65 28.26 34.58
C LYS A 376 19.10 29.71 34.78
N ALA A 377 19.81 30.24 33.80
CA ALA A 377 20.09 31.68 33.70
C ALA A 377 18.80 32.52 33.75
N LEU A 378 18.91 33.74 34.26
CA LEU A 378 17.76 34.65 34.40
C LEU A 378 17.38 35.21 33.02
N ASP A 379 18.38 35.47 32.19
CA ASP A 379 18.27 35.80 30.77
C ASP A 379 19.28 34.97 29.96
N PRO A 380 18.93 33.73 29.57
CA PRO A 380 19.87 32.79 28.93
C PRO A 380 20.49 33.27 27.61
N ILE A 381 19.93 34.30 26.98
CA ILE A 381 20.43 34.87 25.73
C ILE A 381 21.49 35.95 26.03
N LEU A 382 21.25 36.81 27.01
CA LEU A 382 22.09 37.98 27.27
C LEU A 382 23.06 37.80 28.43
N ASP A 383 22.84 36.85 29.34
CA ASP A 383 23.65 36.69 30.55
C ASP A 383 25.12 36.36 30.24
N ALA A 384 25.41 35.68 29.12
CA ALA A 384 26.78 35.47 28.67
C ALA A 384 27.49 36.81 28.36
N TRP A 385 26.80 37.71 27.65
CA TRP A 385 27.33 39.04 27.33
C TRP A 385 27.41 39.93 28.57
N ARG A 386 26.39 39.90 29.44
CA ARG A 386 26.40 40.65 30.70
C ARG A 386 27.52 40.19 31.63
N GLY A 387 27.76 38.88 31.71
CA GLY A 387 28.86 38.30 32.47
C GLY A 387 30.21 38.78 31.94
N ALA A 388 30.40 38.76 30.61
CA ALA A 388 31.61 39.29 29.98
C ALA A 388 31.77 40.81 30.19
N SER A 389 30.69 41.58 30.13
CA SER A 389 30.70 43.03 30.36
C SER A 389 31.05 43.36 31.82
N ALA A 390 30.47 42.65 32.78
CA ALA A 390 30.80 42.79 34.20
C ALA A 390 32.25 42.39 34.48
N TYR A 391 32.72 41.31 33.85
CA TYR A 391 34.11 40.88 33.94
C TYR A 391 35.08 41.91 33.35
N ALA A 392 34.76 42.50 32.20
CA ALA A 392 35.55 43.56 31.57
C ALA A 392 35.64 44.84 32.41
N ALA A 393 34.61 45.12 33.23
CA ALA A 393 34.59 46.24 34.17
C ALA A 393 35.35 45.95 35.48
N SER A 394 35.75 44.70 35.72
CA SER A 394 36.49 44.31 36.93
C SER A 394 37.91 44.87 36.94
N SER A 395 38.42 45.22 38.12
CA SER A 395 39.81 45.65 38.31
C SER A 395 40.83 44.56 37.95
N GLN A 396 40.42 43.29 38.02
CA GLN A 396 41.27 42.15 37.65
C GLN A 396 41.37 41.95 36.14
N PHE A 397 40.52 42.60 35.34
CA PHE A 397 40.46 42.39 33.88
C PHE A 397 41.83 42.59 33.23
N PHE A 398 42.55 43.64 33.62
CA PHE A 398 43.88 43.95 33.08
C PHE A 398 44.90 42.83 33.29
N THR A 399 44.77 42.02 34.35
CA THR A 399 45.67 40.89 34.63
C THR A 399 45.44 39.68 33.72
N GLN A 400 44.30 39.65 33.03
CA GLN A 400 43.84 38.58 32.15
C GLN A 400 43.65 39.10 30.72
N THR A 401 44.40 40.14 30.33
CA THR A 401 44.37 40.75 28.99
C THR A 401 45.76 40.76 28.36
N PHE A 402 45.78 40.86 27.04
CA PHE A 402 47.01 40.86 26.25
C PHE A 402 47.16 42.17 25.52
N SER A 403 48.37 42.73 25.52
CA SER A 403 48.67 43.86 24.67
C SER A 403 48.93 43.40 23.23
N LYS A 404 48.80 44.32 22.28
CA LYS A 404 49.19 44.07 20.89
C LYS A 404 50.69 43.74 20.77
N MET A 405 51.53 44.27 21.66
CA MET A 405 52.97 43.98 21.68
C MET A 405 53.27 42.57 22.18
N ASP A 406 52.55 42.09 23.21
CA ASP A 406 52.68 40.70 23.68
C ASP A 406 52.44 39.71 22.54
N TYR A 407 51.44 39.97 21.70
CA TYR A 407 51.15 39.13 20.55
C TYR A 407 52.26 39.14 19.50
N TYR A 408 52.87 40.30 19.22
CA TYR A 408 53.96 40.40 18.25
C TYR A 408 55.26 39.74 18.73
N GLU A 409 55.53 39.74 20.03
CA GLU A 409 56.73 39.10 20.57
C GLU A 409 56.57 37.59 20.75
N LYS A 410 55.40 37.15 21.25
CA LYS A 410 55.17 35.76 21.67
C LYS A 410 54.45 34.92 20.62
N GLY A 411 53.81 35.54 19.64
CA GLY A 411 53.09 34.87 18.57
C GLY A 411 51.76 34.23 19.01
N GLU A 412 51.16 33.47 18.09
CA GLU A 412 49.85 32.85 18.29
C GLU A 412 49.85 31.68 19.30
N ASP A 413 50.95 30.93 19.37
CA ASP A 413 51.03 29.71 20.18
C ASP A 413 50.96 30.02 21.68
N TRP A 414 51.44 31.20 22.07
CA TRP A 414 51.35 31.65 23.44
C TRP A 414 49.90 31.85 23.90
N LEU A 415 49.01 32.34 23.03
CA LEU A 415 47.59 32.49 23.35
C LEU A 415 46.89 31.14 23.52
N ARG A 416 47.28 30.11 22.75
CA ARG A 416 46.69 28.76 22.84
C ARG A 416 47.00 28.09 24.18
N GLY A 417 48.17 28.38 24.76
CA GLY A 417 48.59 27.86 26.06
C GLY A 417 48.16 28.72 27.26
N TYR A 418 47.47 29.84 27.04
CA TYR A 418 47.10 30.73 28.13
C TYR A 418 45.83 30.27 28.83
N GLU A 419 45.93 30.03 30.14
CA GLU A 419 44.79 29.70 30.99
C GLU A 419 44.21 30.98 31.61
N LEU A 420 42.99 31.34 31.19
CA LEU A 420 42.22 32.39 31.83
C LEU A 420 41.89 31.99 33.27
N ARG A 421 42.45 32.70 34.23
CA ARG A 421 42.16 32.51 35.65
C ARG A 421 41.06 33.48 36.06
N TYR A 422 39.85 32.96 36.26
CA TYR A 422 38.78 33.70 36.90
C TYR A 422 38.78 33.39 38.39
N THR A 423 38.69 34.45 39.22
CA THR A 423 38.24 34.29 40.61
C THR A 423 36.78 34.70 40.66
N LEU A 424 35.92 33.81 41.18
CA LEU A 424 34.52 34.10 41.44
C LEU A 424 34.39 34.90 42.74
#